data_AF-A0AB37U826-F1
#
_entry.id   AF-A0AB37U826-F1
#
_cell.length_a   1.000
_cell.length_b   1.000
_cell.length_c   1.000
_cell.angle_alpha   90.00
_cell.angle_beta   90.00
_cell.angle_gamma   90.00
#
_symmetry.space_group_name_H-M   'P 1'
#
loop_
_entity.id
_entity.type
_entity.pdbx_description
1 polymer ?
#
loop_
_entity_poly.entity_id
_entity_poly.type
_entity_poly.pdbx_seq_one_letter_code
_entity_poly.pdbx_strand_id
1 'polypeptide(L)' 'MIDPFQGIGKPEPLKYLDADVWSRRIDLEHRPIYLVGSTQIDFLACRFHYKD' A
#
# COMPACT_ATOMS: atom_id res chain seq x y z
N MET A 1 9.31 -15.67 -0.90
CA MET A 1 8.23 -14.67 -0.82
C MET A 1 8.88 -13.32 -0.55
N ILE A 2 8.58 -12.29 -1.34
CA ILE A 2 9.16 -10.94 -1.15
C ILE A 2 8.46 -10.30 0.06
N ASP A 3 9.20 -9.59 0.91
CA ASP A 3 8.67 -8.92 2.11
C ASP A 3 7.76 -7.75 1.72
N PRO A 4 6.46 -7.76 2.09
CA PRO A 4 5.52 -6.69 1.74
C PRO A 4 5.81 -5.36 2.45
N PHE A 5 6.59 -5.35 3.53
CA PHE A 5 6.87 -4.18 4.36
C PHE A 5 8.14 -3.43 3.94
N GLN A 6 8.88 -3.94 2.95
CA GLN A 6 10.19 -3.42 2.55
C GLN A 6 10.34 -3.32 1.02
N GLY A 7 11.42 -2.66 0.58
CA GLY A 7 11.83 -2.60 -0.83
C GLY A 7 11.34 -1.37 -1.59
N ILE A 8 11.19 -1.53 -2.91
CA ILE A 8 10.95 -0.42 -3.85
C ILE A 8 9.66 0.36 -3.56
N GLY A 9 9.61 1.63 -3.94
CA GLY A 9 8.40 2.44 -3.78
C GLY A 9 8.10 2.84 -2.32
N LYS A 10 9.04 2.64 -1.38
CA LYS A 10 8.96 3.10 0.00
C LYS A 10 7.61 2.72 0.68
N PRO A 11 7.44 1.44 1.07
CA PRO A 11 6.27 1.01 1.84
C PRO A 11 6.08 1.84 3.11
N GLU A 12 4.88 2.34 3.32
CA GLU A 12 4.51 3.21 4.45
C GLU A 12 3.20 2.67 5.08
N PRO A 13 3.16 2.37 6.39
CA PRO A 13 1.93 1.95 7.07
C PRO A 13 0.94 3.12 7.17
N LEU A 14 -0.35 2.86 6.91
CA LEU A 14 -1.40 3.88 6.99
C LEU A 14 -1.97 3.98 8.41
N LYS A 15 -1.78 5.14 9.03
CA LYS A 15 -2.06 5.37 10.47
C LYS A 15 -3.53 5.36 10.88
N TYR A 16 -4.44 5.57 9.93
CA TYR A 16 -5.87 5.78 10.19
C TYR A 16 -6.76 4.65 9.66
N LEU A 17 -6.16 3.61 9.10
CA LEU A 17 -6.86 2.40 8.67
C LEU A 17 -6.54 1.26 9.63
N ASP A 18 -7.21 0.12 9.44
CA ASP A 18 -6.98 -1.09 10.21
C ASP A 18 -5.49 -1.47 10.27
N ALA A 19 -5.12 -2.25 11.30
CA ALA A 19 -3.78 -2.81 11.39
C ALA A 19 -3.41 -3.53 10.09
N ASP A 20 -2.16 -3.41 9.66
CA ASP A 20 -1.60 -4.04 8.45
C ASP A 20 -2.08 -3.51 7.09
N VAL A 21 -2.63 -2.29 7.05
CA VAL A 21 -2.82 -1.55 5.78
C VAL A 21 -1.59 -0.70 5.44
N TRP A 22 -1.10 -0.85 4.22
CA TRP A 22 0.11 -0.22 3.72
C TRP A 22 -0.13 0.49 2.39
N SER A 23 0.71 1.49 2.13
CA SER A 23 0.81 2.13 0.83
C SER A 23 2.22 1.99 0.27
N ARG A 24 2.34 1.94 -1.06
CA ARG A 24 3.61 2.00 -1.78
C ARG A 24 3.49 3.01 -2.92
N ARG A 25 4.61 3.60 -3.36
CA ARG A 25 4.68 4.51 -4.50
C ARG A 25 4.93 3.73 -5.78
N ILE A 26 4.04 3.91 -6.77
CA ILE A 26 4.32 3.52 -8.16
C ILE A 26 5.06 4.66 -8.85
N ASP A 27 4.54 5.88 -8.71
CA ASP A 27 5.16 7.12 -9.19
C ASP A 27 4.93 8.26 -8.16
N LEU A 28 5.02 9.51 -8.59
CA LEU A 28 4.84 10.67 -7.72
C LEU A 28 3.38 10.88 -7.27
N GLU A 29 2.41 10.35 -8.01
CA GLU A 29 0.97 10.55 -7.82
C GLU A 29 0.30 9.26 -7.32
N HIS A 30 0.61 8.13 -7.93
CA HIS A 30 -0.09 6.87 -7.74
C HIS A 30 0.47 6.05 -6.60
N ARG A 31 -0.43 5.69 -5.68
CA ARG A 31 -0.14 4.84 -4.53
C ARG A 31 -1.15 3.70 -4.42
N PRO A 32 -0.75 2.45 -4.70
CA PRO A 32 -1.53 1.30 -4.28
C PRO A 32 -1.62 1.26 -2.76
N ILE A 33 -2.83 0.99 -2.28
CA ILE A 33 -3.14 0.67 -0.88
C ILE A 33 -3.44 -0.81 -0.82
N TYR A 34 -2.79 -1.52 0.08
CA TYR A 34 -2.94 -2.97 0.23
C TYR A 34 -2.99 -3.38 1.70
N LEU A 35 -3.75 -4.45 1.96
CA LEU A 35 -3.82 -5.13 3.25
C LEU A 35 -2.94 -6.39 3.18
N VAL A 36 -2.10 -6.58 4.20
CA VAL A 36 -1.28 -7.80 4.31
C VAL A 36 -2.01 -8.82 5.17
N GLY A 37 -2.48 -9.89 4.54
CA GLY A 37 -3.03 -11.05 5.23
C GLY A 37 -1.99 -12.15 5.46
N SER A 38 -2.38 -13.19 6.18
CA SER A 38 -1.49 -14.33 6.50
C SER A 38 -1.05 -15.15 5.28
N THR A 39 -1.88 -15.17 4.23
CA THR A 39 -1.65 -16.00 3.03
C THR A 39 -1.81 -15.23 1.71
N GLN A 40 -2.30 -13.99 1.77
CA GLN A 40 -2.59 -13.18 0.58
C GLN A 40 -2.38 -11.69 0.86
N ILE A 41 -2.37 -10.90 -0.23
CA ILE A 41 -2.35 -9.45 -0.19
C ILE A 41 -3.57 -8.96 -0.96
N ASP A 42 -4.41 -8.15 -0.30
CA ASP A 42 -5.60 -7.57 -0.92
C ASP A 42 -5.30 -6.12 -1.32
N PHE A 43 -5.43 -5.81 -2.61
CA PHE A 43 -5.30 -4.44 -3.10
C PHE A 43 -6.62 -3.71 -2.94
N LEU A 44 -6.66 -2.77 -2.00
CA LEU A 44 -7.85 -2.03 -1.60
C LEU A 44 -8.12 -0.85 -2.54
N ALA A 45 -7.06 -0.22 -3.06
CA ALA A 45 -7.16 0.87 -4.02
C ALA A 45 -5.87 0.97 -4.84
N CYS A 46 -5.99 1.35 -6.11
CA CYS A 46 -4.86 1.56 -7.02
C CYS A 46 -4.92 2.88 -7.79
N ARG A 47 -5.87 3.78 -7.47
CA ARG A 47 -6.09 5.01 -8.23
C ARG A 47 -6.48 6.18 -7.31
N PHE A 48 -5.89 7.34 -7.58
CA PHE A 48 -6.05 8.66 -6.95
C PHE A 48 -5.37 8.91 -5.59
N HIS A 49 -4.49 9.91 -5.56
CA HIS A 49 -4.15 10.66 -4.35
C HIS A 49 -4.57 12.12 -4.59
N TYR A 50 -5.68 12.51 -3.95
CA TYR A 50 -6.40 13.77 -4.16
C TYR A 50 -7.02 13.91 -5.55
N LYS A 51 -8.27 14.39 -5.56
CA LYS A 51 -9.00 14.72 -6.77
C LYS A 51 -8.27 15.88 -7.43
N ASP A 52 -7.99 15.77 -8.72
CA ASP A 52 -8.14 16.95 -9.59
C ASP A 52 -9.62 17.35 -9.64
#